data_AF-A0A031LHC9-F1
#
_entry.id   AF-A0A031LHC9-F1
#
_cell.length_a   1.000
_cell.length_b   1.000
_cell.length_c   1.000
_cell.angle_alpha   90.00
_cell.angle_beta   90.00
_cell.angle_gamma   90.00
#
_symmetry.space_group_name_H-M   'P 1'
#
loop_
_entity.id
_entity.type
_entity.pdbx_description
1 polymer ?
#
loop_
_entity_poly.entity_id
_entity_poly.type
_entity_poly.pdbx_seq_one_letter_code
_entity_poly.pdbx_strand_id
1 'polypeptide(L)'
;MLIPEVIGFKLTGKLKEGITATDLVLTITQMLRQKGVVGKFVEFYGDGLADLPLVDRATIANMAPEYGATCGFFPVDEVTLSYLRLTGRQPERIALVEAYSKLQGLCAIRGMNRSLPIRWL
;
A
#
# COMPACT_ATOMS: atom_id res chain seq x y z
N MET A 1 -8.02 13.71 -16.06
CA MET A 1 -6.76 13.72 -15.29
C MET A 1 -5.66 13.28 -16.24
N LEU A 2 -4.50 13.94 -16.25
CA LEU A 2 -3.31 13.44 -16.97
C LEU A 2 -2.86 12.12 -16.33
N ILE A 3 -2.22 11.22 -17.08
CA ILE A 3 -1.69 9.98 -16.52
C ILE A 3 -0.58 10.37 -15.52
N PRO A 4 -0.73 10.07 -14.22
CA PRO A 4 0.23 10.49 -13.22
C PRO A 4 1.48 9.62 -13.28
N GLU A 5 2.63 10.21 -12.94
CA GLU A 5 3.82 9.42 -12.58
C GLU A 5 3.56 8.63 -11.29
N VAL A 6 4.14 7.44 -11.20
CA VAL A 6 4.04 6.57 -10.02
C VAL A 6 5.41 6.45 -9.37
N ILE A 7 5.49 6.81 -8.08
CA ILE A 7 6.69 6.65 -7.26
C ILE A 7 6.54 5.40 -6.40
N GLY A 8 7.46 4.45 -6.60
CA GLY A 8 7.52 3.26 -5.77
C GLY A 8 8.18 3.54 -4.42
N PHE A 9 7.48 3.30 -3.32
CA PHE A 9 8.02 3.37 -1.97
C PHE A 9 8.25 1.96 -1.43
N LYS A 10 9.51 1.53 -1.39
CA LYS A 10 9.89 0.18 -0.91
C LYS A 10 10.04 0.16 0.61
N LEU A 11 9.21 -0.60 1.29
CA LEU A 11 9.34 -0.92 2.71
C LEU A 11 10.09 -2.25 2.87
N THR A 12 11.15 -2.24 3.67
CA THR A 12 11.99 -3.43 3.94
C THR A 12 12.22 -3.60 5.42
N GLY A 13 12.42 -4.84 5.86
CA GLY A 13 12.68 -5.16 7.27
C GLY A 13 11.43 -5.03 8.15
N LYS A 14 11.66 -4.90 9.46
CA LYS A 14 10.60 -4.83 10.49
C LYS A 14 10.81 -3.63 11.39
N LEU A 15 9.71 -3.09 11.93
CA LEU A 15 9.77 -2.08 12.99
C LEU A 15 10.47 -2.65 14.22
N LYS A 16 11.39 -1.86 14.81
CA LYS A 16 12.04 -2.22 16.06
C LYS A 16 11.06 -2.05 17.22
N GLU A 17 11.30 -2.79 18.29
CA GLU A 17 10.55 -2.60 19.54
C GLU A 17 10.64 -1.14 20.02
N GLY A 18 9.51 -0.62 20.51
CA GLY A 18 9.38 0.78 20.94
C GLY A 18 9.08 1.78 19.82
N ILE A 19 9.15 1.39 18.55
CA ILE A 19 8.73 2.23 17.43
C ILE A 19 7.21 2.17 17.28
N THR A 20 6.58 3.34 17.18
CA THR A 20 5.13 3.46 17.02
C THR A 20 4.71 3.60 15.56
N ALA A 21 3.43 3.38 15.28
CA ALA A 21 2.84 3.67 13.97
C ALA A 21 3.04 5.13 13.56
N THR A 22 2.93 6.07 14.51
CA THR A 22 3.14 7.49 14.29
C THR A 22 4.57 7.79 13.81
N ASP A 23 5.57 7.16 14.43
CA ASP A 23 6.97 7.34 14.03
C ASP A 23 7.19 6.91 12.58
N LEU A 24 6.62 5.76 12.20
CA LEU A 24 6.68 5.25 10.82
C LEU A 24 6.01 6.22 9.84
N VAL A 25 4.78 6.64 10.14
CA VAL A 25 3.98 7.50 9.27
C VAL A 25 4.67 8.85 9.05
N LEU A 26 5.17 9.48 10.13
CA LEU A 26 5.84 10.77 10.05
C LEU A 26 7.17 10.68 9.31
N THR A 27 7.90 9.57 9.48
CA THR A 27 9.14 9.29 8.72
C THR A 27 8.85 9.16 7.23
N ILE A 28 7.86 8.36 6.84
CA ILE A 28 7.45 8.20 5.44
C ILE A 28 7.03 9.56 4.84
N THR A 29 6.20 10.31 5.57
CA THR A 29 5.73 11.63 5.15
C THR A 29 6.89 12.59 4.91
N GLN A 30 7.86 12.63 5.85
CA GLN A 30 9.03 13.49 5.74
C GLN A 30 9.91 13.09 4.53
N MET A 31 10.15 11.80 4.30
CA MET A 31 10.91 11.31 3.15
C MET A 31 10.24 11.65 1.81
N LEU A 32 8.92 11.43 1.70
CA LEU A 32 8.16 11.72 0.48
C LEU A 32 8.08 13.22 0.19
N ARG A 33 7.94 14.05 1.23
CA ARG A 33 7.96 15.51 1.10
C ARG A 33 9.31 16.01 0.58
N GLN A 34 10.42 15.46 1.10
CA GLN A 34 11.76 15.79 0.61
C GLN A 34 11.98 15.33 -0.84
N LYS A 35 11.40 14.19 -1.24
CA LYS A 35 11.49 13.67 -2.60
C LYS A 35 10.72 14.52 -3.62
N GLY A 36 9.69 15.25 -3.21
CA GLY A 36 8.88 16.12 -4.07
C GLY A 36 7.91 15.35 -4.95
N VAL A 37 6.88 14.75 -4.34
CA VAL A 37 5.89 13.90 -5.03
C VAL A 37 4.58 14.62 -5.39
N VAL A 38 4.62 15.95 -5.54
CA VAL A 38 3.44 16.77 -5.82
C VAL A 38 2.76 16.33 -7.11
N GLY A 39 1.47 15.96 -7.02
CA GLY A 39 0.68 15.53 -8.19
C GLY A 39 1.00 14.13 -8.72
N LYS A 40 1.83 13.35 -8.00
CA LYS A 40 2.21 11.99 -8.35
C LYS A 40 1.44 10.97 -7.52
N PHE A 41 1.41 9.73 -7.98
CA PHE A 41 0.95 8.59 -7.19
C PHE A 41 2.13 8.00 -6.41
N VAL A 42 1.87 7.49 -5.22
CA VAL A 42 2.85 6.74 -4.44
C VAL A 42 2.33 5.33 -4.26
N GLU A 43 3.04 4.33 -4.77
CA GLU A 43 2.73 2.91 -4.57
C GLU A 43 3.67 2.31 -3.54
N PHE A 44 3.09 1.75 -2.47
CA PHE A 44 3.85 1.07 -1.41
C PHE A 44 4.04 -0.41 -1.76
N TYR A 45 5.29 -0.88 -1.66
CA TYR A 45 5.64 -2.27 -1.95
C TYR A 45 6.84 -2.75 -1.12
N GLY A 46 7.16 -4.03 -1.21
CA GLY A 46 8.27 -4.64 -0.48
C GLY A 46 7.82 -5.61 0.62
N ASP A 47 8.79 -6.32 1.17
CA ASP A 47 8.63 -7.35 2.21
C ASP A 47 8.14 -6.76 3.54
N GLY A 48 8.48 -5.50 3.82
CA GLY A 48 8.03 -4.81 5.03
C GLY A 48 6.53 -4.54 5.10
N LEU A 49 5.78 -4.65 3.97
CA LEU A 49 4.31 -4.51 4.01
C LEU A 49 3.65 -5.67 4.77
N ALA A 50 4.21 -6.88 4.70
CA ALA A 50 3.55 -8.08 5.21
C ALA A 50 3.33 -8.02 6.73
N ASP A 51 4.22 -7.33 7.44
CA ASP A 51 4.14 -7.14 8.89
C ASP A 51 3.36 -5.88 9.30
N LEU A 52 2.91 -5.05 8.34
CA LEU A 52 2.27 -3.77 8.62
C LEU A 52 0.74 -3.92 8.72
N PRO A 53 0.12 -3.62 9.88
CA PRO A 53 -1.33 -3.66 10.05
C PRO A 53 -2.09 -2.75 9.09
N LEU A 54 -3.33 -3.09 8.77
CA LEU A 54 -4.14 -2.29 7.84
C LEU A 54 -4.39 -0.85 8.33
N VAL A 55 -4.53 -0.66 9.65
CA VAL A 55 -4.75 0.67 10.24
C VAL A 55 -3.57 1.61 9.95
N ASP A 56 -2.34 1.09 10.02
CA ASP A 56 -1.14 1.89 9.75
C ASP A 56 -1.05 2.24 8.26
N ARG A 57 -1.36 1.28 7.38
CA ARG A 57 -1.45 1.52 5.93
C ARG A 57 -2.48 2.61 5.60
N ALA A 58 -3.65 2.56 6.24
CA ALA A 58 -4.71 3.55 6.07
C ALA A 58 -4.25 4.93 6.57
N THR A 59 -3.52 4.99 7.68
CA THR A 59 -2.93 6.23 8.20
C THR A 59 -1.92 6.84 7.22
N ILE A 60 -1.01 6.04 6.66
CA ILE A 60 -0.03 6.49 5.66
C ILE A 60 -0.74 7.00 4.39
N ALA A 61 -1.75 6.27 3.90
CA ALA A 61 -2.50 6.66 2.72
C ALA A 61 -3.34 7.92 2.94
N ASN A 62 -3.91 8.10 4.14
CA ASN A 62 -4.67 9.29 4.52
C ASN A 62 -3.78 10.54 4.53
N MET A 63 -2.50 10.39 4.87
CA MET A 63 -1.53 11.49 4.88
C MET A 63 -1.00 11.91 3.50
N ALA A 64 -1.61 11.45 2.41
CA ALA A 64 -1.22 11.84 1.05
C ALA A 64 -1.14 13.35 0.80
N PRO A 65 -2.09 14.17 1.27
CA PRO A 65 -1.99 15.63 1.18
C PRO A 65 -0.73 16.20 1.85
N GLU A 66 -0.28 15.63 2.96
CA GLU A 66 0.82 16.11 3.78
C GLU A 66 2.20 15.91 3.11
N TYR A 67 2.34 14.88 2.27
CA TYR A 67 3.52 14.69 1.43
C TYR A 67 3.32 15.12 -0.05
N GLY A 68 2.14 15.62 -0.39
CA GLY A 68 1.82 16.23 -1.69
C GLY A 68 1.37 15.26 -2.79
N ALA A 69 1.30 13.95 -2.50
CA ALA A 69 0.84 12.99 -3.49
C ALA A 69 -0.66 13.13 -3.75
N THR A 70 -1.09 12.76 -4.96
CA THR A 70 -2.52 12.65 -5.27
C THR A 70 -3.14 11.41 -4.61
N CYS A 71 -2.37 10.33 -4.45
CA CYS A 71 -2.82 9.08 -3.86
C CYS A 71 -1.65 8.31 -3.24
N GLY A 72 -1.86 7.71 -2.07
CA GLY A 72 -1.03 6.64 -1.52
C GLY A 72 -1.71 5.29 -1.69
N PHE A 73 -1.14 4.41 -2.50
CA PHE A 73 -1.73 3.14 -2.90
C PHE A 73 -1.03 1.95 -2.24
N PHE A 74 -1.83 1.10 -1.59
CA PHE A 74 -1.40 -0.21 -1.10
C PHE A 74 -2.14 -1.30 -1.88
N PRO A 75 -1.43 -2.28 -2.48
CA PRO A 75 -2.06 -3.36 -3.21
C PRO A 75 -2.86 -4.29 -2.29
N VAL A 76 -3.85 -4.98 -2.85
CA VAL A 76 -4.64 -5.98 -2.11
C VAL A 76 -3.73 -7.14 -1.72
N ASP A 77 -3.77 -7.57 -0.47
CA ASP A 77 -2.99 -8.68 0.07
C ASP A 77 -3.77 -9.45 1.14
N GLU A 78 -3.10 -10.41 1.78
CA GLU A 78 -3.68 -11.26 2.82
C GLU A 78 -4.16 -10.44 4.03
N VAL A 79 -3.47 -9.34 4.38
CA VAL A 79 -3.87 -8.42 5.44
C VAL A 79 -5.18 -7.71 5.07
N THR A 80 -5.30 -7.27 3.83
CA THR A 80 -6.52 -6.66 3.29
C THR A 80 -7.70 -7.62 3.35
N LEU A 81 -7.54 -8.86 2.87
CA LEU A 81 -8.59 -9.88 2.91
C LEU A 81 -8.98 -10.25 4.35
N SER A 82 -8.00 -10.35 5.24
CA SER A 82 -8.23 -10.62 6.67
C SER A 82 -9.01 -9.50 7.33
N TYR A 83 -8.73 -8.25 6.98
CA TYR A 83 -9.49 -7.10 7.47
C TYR A 83 -10.93 -7.07 6.94
N LEU A 84 -11.16 -7.48 5.68
CA LEU A 84 -12.53 -7.63 5.16
C LEU A 84 -13.31 -8.69 5.95
N ARG A 85 -12.68 -9.81 6.33
CA ARG A 85 -13.30 -10.82 7.22
C ARG A 85 -13.61 -10.23 8.59
N LEU A 86 -12.62 -9.58 9.21
CA LEU A 86 -12.75 -8.96 10.53
C LEU A 86 -13.92 -7.95 10.58
N THR A 87 -14.11 -7.20 9.51
CA THR A 87 -15.14 -6.17 9.41
C THR A 87 -16.48 -6.69 8.85
N GLY A 88 -16.69 -8.01 8.84
CA GLY A 88 -17.98 -8.65 8.58
C GLY A 88 -18.40 -8.70 7.11
N ARG A 89 -17.47 -8.62 6.16
CA ARG A 89 -17.81 -8.82 4.73
C ARG A 89 -18.12 -10.31 4.51
N GLN A 90 -19.13 -10.58 3.68
CA GLN A 90 -19.57 -11.94 3.41
C GLN A 90 -18.47 -12.77 2.71
N PRO A 91 -18.32 -14.08 3.03
CA PRO A 91 -17.27 -14.94 2.48
C PRO A 91 -17.23 -14.94 0.95
N GLU A 92 -18.39 -14.94 0.29
CA GLU A 92 -18.50 -14.96 -1.17
C GLU A 92 -17.94 -13.67 -1.78
N ARG A 93 -18.14 -12.54 -1.11
CA ARG A 93 -17.60 -11.25 -1.55
C ARG A 93 -16.08 -11.20 -1.39
N ILE A 94 -15.54 -11.79 -0.33
CA ILE A 94 -14.10 -11.83 -0.09
C ILE A 94 -13.43 -12.74 -1.12
N ALA A 95 -14.04 -13.90 -1.42
CA ALA A 95 -13.58 -14.80 -2.47
C ALA A 95 -13.58 -14.13 -3.85
N LEU A 96 -14.62 -13.35 -4.16
CA LEU A 96 -14.68 -12.56 -5.39
C LEU A 96 -13.56 -11.52 -5.46
N VAL A 97 -13.33 -10.75 -4.39
CA VAL A 97 -12.27 -9.74 -4.32
C VAL A 97 -10.91 -10.39 -4.54
N GLU A 98 -10.64 -11.52 -3.89
CA GLU A 98 -9.38 -12.26 -4.05
C GLU A 98 -9.21 -12.77 -5.48
N ALA A 99 -10.19 -13.49 -6.03
CA ALA A 99 -10.11 -14.06 -7.37
C ALA A 99 -9.95 -12.98 -8.45
N TYR A 100 -10.73 -11.90 -8.35
CA TYR A 100 -10.67 -10.79 -9.30
C TYR A 100 -9.31 -10.07 -9.22
N SER A 101 -8.85 -9.74 -8.01
CA SER A 101 -7.57 -9.03 -7.83
C SER A 101 -6.40 -9.86 -8.32
N LYS A 102 -6.45 -11.19 -8.15
CA LYS A 102 -5.46 -12.13 -8.71
C LYS A 102 -5.46 -12.14 -10.23
N LEU A 103 -6.63 -12.28 -10.85
CA LEU A 103 -6.77 -12.33 -12.31
C LEU A 103 -6.32 -11.03 -12.99
N GLN A 104 -6.55 -9.87 -12.35
CA GLN A 104 -6.17 -8.56 -12.86
C GLN A 104 -4.73 -8.15 -12.50
N GLY A 105 -4.01 -8.95 -11.72
CA GLY A 105 -2.66 -8.62 -11.25
C GLY A 105 -2.62 -7.47 -10.21
N LEU A 106 -3.74 -7.13 -9.58
CA LEU A 106 -3.90 -6.00 -8.64
C LEU A 106 -3.49 -6.33 -7.20
N CYS A 107 -2.97 -7.53 -6.94
CA CYS A 107 -2.65 -8.00 -5.60
C CYS A 107 -1.15 -8.26 -5.39
N ALA A 108 -0.70 -8.08 -4.15
CA ALA A 108 0.64 -8.42 -3.67
C ALA A 108 0.66 -9.72 -2.85
N ILE A 109 -0.14 -10.71 -3.26
CA ILE A 109 -0.23 -12.02 -2.60
C ILE A 109 1.04 -12.82 -2.87
N ARG A 110 1.55 -13.50 -1.84
CA ARG A 110 2.83 -14.21 -1.89
C ARG A 110 2.80 -15.30 -2.98
N GLY A 111 3.82 -15.34 -3.84
CA GLY A 111 3.95 -16.33 -4.92
C GLY A 111 3.37 -15.92 -6.29
N MET A 112 2.78 -14.73 -6.42
CA MET A 112 2.42 -14.17 -7.73
C MET A 112 3.56 -13.36 -8.33
N ASN A 113 3.91 -13.66 -9.59
CA ASN A 113 4.85 -12.85 -10.36
C ASN A 113 4.14 -11.54 -10.76
N ARG A 114 4.64 -10.39 -10.28
CA ARG A 114 4.07 -9.07 -10.57
C ARG A 114 4.23 -8.75 -12.06
N SER A 115 3.23 -9.12 -12.85
CA SER A 115 3.04 -8.63 -14.21
C SER A 115 1.97 -7.55 -14.21
N LEU A 116 2.14 -6.52 -13.38
CA LEU A 116 1.35 -5.30 -13.57
C LEU A 116 1.83 -4.63 -14.87
N PRO A 117 0.92 -4.13 -15.73
CA PRO A 117 1.27 -3.35 -16.92
C PRO A 117 1.91 -1.98 -16.58
N ILE A 118 1.96 -1.62 -15.30
CA ILE A 118 2.65 -0.43 -14.81
C ILE A 118 4.14 -0.74 -14.81
N ARG A 119 4.80 -0.50 -15.96
CA ARG A 119 6.25 -0.44 -16.03
C ARG A 119 6.71 0.69 -15.14
N TRP A 120 7.44 0.35 -14.08
CA TRP A 120 8.30 1.28 -13.36
C TRP A 120 9.21 1.96 -14.40
N LEU A 121 8.99 3.25 -14.65
CA LEU A 121 9.93 4.10 -15.36
C LEU A 121 11.01 4.58 -14.39
#